data_AF-A0A969IQH2-F1
#
_entry.id   AF-A0A969IQH2-F1
#
_cell.length_a   1.000
_cell.length_b   1.000
_cell.length_c   1.000
_cell.angle_alpha   90.00
_cell.angle_beta   90.00
_cell.angle_gamma   90.00
#
_symmetry.space_group_name_H-M   'P 1'
#
loop_
_entity.id
_entity.type
_entity.pdbx_description
1 polymer ?
#
loop_
_entity_poly.entity_id
_entity_poly.type
_entity_poly.pdbx_seq_one_letter_code
_entity_poly.pdbx_strand_id
1 'polypeptide(L)' 'RALSDDEGPGGDAFAREGSDVLPKGPDIDRSRQIFEELRTRRNQPQRPKFERDYLDRLLRQF' A
#
# COMPACT_ATOMS: atom_id res chain seq x y z
N ARG A 1 9.91 -32.16 18.89
CA ARG A 1 10.02 -30.68 18.85
C ARG A 1 10.59 -30.31 17.49
N ALA A 2 9.73 -30.17 16.48
CA ALA A 2 10.09 -29.62 15.18
C ALA A 2 9.60 -28.17 15.17
N LEU A 3 10.44 -27.26 14.69
CA LEU A 3 10.24 -25.81 14.75
C LEU A 3 9.04 -25.42 13.88
N SER A 4 8.11 -24.66 14.46
CA SER A 4 7.05 -23.99 13.71
C SER A 4 7.69 -22.87 12.89
N ASP A 5 7.63 -22.99 11.57
CA ASP A 5 7.86 -21.89 10.65
C ASP A 5 6.77 -20.83 10.88
N ASP A 6 7.09 -19.85 11.71
CA ASP A 6 6.33 -18.61 11.91
C ASP A 6 6.51 -17.74 10.65
N GLU A 7 5.90 -18.16 9.54
CA GLU A 7 5.64 -17.26 8.41
C GLU A 7 4.61 -16.23 8.85
N GLY A 8 5.11 -15.11 9.39
CA GLY A 8 4.30 -13.94 9.66
C GLY A 8 3.52 -13.51 8.39
N PRO A 9 2.24 -13.12 8.50
CA PRO A 9 1.44 -12.75 7.34
C PRO A 9 1.82 -11.33 6.90
N GLY A 10 2.95 -11.20 6.20
CA GLY A 10 3.55 -9.90 5.90
C GLY A 10 3.82 -9.60 4.42
N GLY A 11 3.55 -10.52 3.50
CA GLY A 11 4.07 -10.42 2.13
C GLY A 11 3.07 -10.16 1.01
N ASP A 12 1.89 -10.79 1.04
CA ASP A 12 1.17 -11.08 -0.21
C ASP A 12 -0.19 -10.40 -0.40
N ALA A 13 -0.60 -9.51 0.50
CA ALA A 13 -1.93 -8.89 0.44
C ALA A 13 -2.10 -7.87 -0.73
N PHE A 14 -1.01 -7.44 -1.37
CA PHE A 14 -1.07 -6.42 -2.43
C PHE A 14 -0.88 -6.97 -3.85
N ALA A 15 -0.47 -8.25 -4.00
CA ALA A 15 -0.11 -8.82 -5.30
C ALA A 15 -1.17 -9.79 -5.87
N ARG A 16 -2.10 -10.25 -5.04
CA ARG A 16 -3.26 -11.06 -5.48
C ARG A 16 -4.52 -10.31 -5.12
N GLU A 17 -5.16 -9.70 -6.11
CA GLU A 17 -6.48 -10.14 -6.59
C GLU A 17 -7.18 -9.00 -7.33
N GLY A 18 -7.45 -9.22 -8.63
CA GLY A 18 -8.56 -8.58 -9.31
C GLY A 18 -9.87 -9.25 -8.90
N SER A 19 -10.16 -9.30 -7.61
CA SER A 19 -11.49 -9.63 -7.11
C SER A 19 -12.05 -8.41 -6.41
N ASP A 20 -13.26 -8.04 -6.82
CA ASP A 20 -14.08 -6.96 -6.24
C ASP A 20 -14.51 -7.31 -4.81
N VAL A 21 -13.56 -7.59 -3.92
CA VAL A 21 -13.80 -7.62 -2.49
C VAL A 21 -13.68 -6.18 -2.01
N LEU A 22 -14.80 -5.45 -2.04
CA LEU A 22 -14.90 -4.15 -1.40
C LEU A 22 -14.39 -4.29 0.04
N PRO A 23 -13.32 -3.59 0.43
CA PRO A 23 -12.74 -3.74 1.76
C PRO A 23 -13.81 -3.48 2.82
N LYS A 24 -13.89 -4.32 3.85
CA LYS A 24 -14.85 -4.13 4.95
C LYS A 24 -14.33 -3.04 5.87
N GLY A 25 -15.24 -2.31 6.54
CA GLY A 25 -14.97 -1.15 7.41
C GLY A 25 -13.50 -0.83 7.79
N PRO A 26 -12.84 -1.64 8.64
CA PRO A 26 -11.47 -1.37 9.10
C PRO A 26 -10.41 -1.34 7.98
N ASP A 27 -10.60 -2.07 6.89
CA ASP A 27 -9.68 -2.10 5.75
C ASP A 27 -9.79 -0.81 4.93
N ILE A 28 -10.98 -0.21 4.83
CA ILE A 28 -11.18 1.10 4.17
C ILE A 28 -10.42 2.19 4.91
N ASP A 29 -10.50 2.20 6.24
CA ASP A 29 -9.81 3.18 7.07
C ASP A 29 -8.29 3.06 6.91
N ARG A 30 -7.77 1.83 6.89
CA ARG A 30 -6.35 1.56 6.66
C ARG A 30 -5.92 1.97 5.26
N SER A 31 -6.69 1.65 4.22
CA SER A 31 -6.40 2.08 2.86
C SER A 31 -6.37 3.60 2.74
N ARG A 32 -7.34 4.30 3.35
CA ARG A 32 -7.38 5.77 3.36
C ARG A 32 -6.15 6.37 4.04
N GLN A 33 -5.72 5.81 5.17
CA GLN A 33 -4.50 6.25 5.86
C GLN A 33 -3.27 6.13 4.97
N ILE A 34 -3.11 4.99 4.29
CA ILE A 34 -2.01 4.76 3.35
C ILE A 34 -2.05 5.77 2.20
N PHE A 35 -3.22 6.02 1.61
CA PHE A 35 -3.38 7.00 0.52
C PHE A 35 -3.00 8.43 0.94
N GLU A 36 -3.44 8.88 2.12
CA GLU A 36 -3.09 10.21 2.62
C GLU A 36 -1.60 10.35 2.90
N GLU A 37 -0.97 9.29 3.41
CA GLU A 37 0.47 9.26 3.59
C GLU A 37 1.21 9.31 2.24
N LEU A 38 0.77 8.56 1.24
CA LEU A 38 1.34 8.58 -0.11
C LEU A 38 1.20 9.96 -0.77
N ARG A 39 0.07 10.64 -0.60
CA ARG A 39 -0.13 12.03 -1.06
C ARG A 39 0.81 13.00 -0.37
N THR A 40 0.94 12.89 0.94
CA THR A 40 1.85 13.72 1.73
C THR A 40 3.28 13.52 1.25
N ARG A 41 3.69 12.26 1.03
CA ARG A 41 5.00 11.89 0.50
C ARG A 41 5.24 12.44 -0.90
N ARG A 42 4.27 12.37 -1.81
CA ARG A 42 4.36 12.94 -3.17
C ARG A 42 4.66 14.45 -3.14
N ASN A 43 4.07 15.16 -2.18
CA ASN A 43 4.21 16.61 -2.05
C ASN A 43 5.52 17.05 -1.36
N GLN A 44 6.39 16.13 -0.93
CA GLN A 44 7.69 16.47 -0.35
C GLN A 44 8.69 16.87 -1.44
N PRO A 45 9.07 18.15 -1.56
CA PRO A 45 9.93 18.62 -2.65
C PRO A 45 11.37 18.09 -2.56
N GLN A 46 11.79 17.71 -1.36
CA GLN A 46 13.09 17.10 -1.04
C GLN A 46 13.21 15.63 -1.48
N ARG A 47 12.12 15.00 -1.96
CA ARG A 47 12.20 13.63 -2.47
C ARG A 47 12.79 13.58 -3.88
N PRO A 48 13.57 12.54 -4.20
CA PRO A 48 14.06 12.32 -5.54
C PRO A 48 12.95 12.30 -6.59
N LYS A 49 13.24 12.84 -7.78
CA LYS A 49 12.26 12.97 -8.87
C LYS A 49 11.63 11.63 -9.27
N PHE A 50 12.43 10.57 -9.34
CA PHE A 50 11.93 9.23 -9.70
C PHE A 50 10.88 8.71 -8.71
N GLU A 51 11.06 9.00 -7.43
CA GLU A 51 10.15 8.56 -6.38
C GLU A 51 8.84 9.35 -6.44
N ARG A 52 8.93 10.66 -6.69
CA ARG A 52 7.75 11.51 -6.92
C ARG A 52 6.98 11.08 -8.16
N ASP A 53 7.66 10.79 -9.26
CA ASP A 53 7.05 10.33 -10.52
C ASP A 53 6.41 8.95 -10.34
N TYR A 54 7.03 8.05 -9.56
CA TYR A 54 6.45 6.75 -9.21
C TYR A 54 5.17 6.91 -8.37
N LEU A 55 5.22 7.72 -7.32
CA LEU A 55 4.04 8.03 -6.49
C LEU A 55 2.93 8.70 -7.31
N ASP A 56 3.27 9.57 -8.25
CA ASP A 56 2.30 10.22 -9.13
C ASP A 56 1.59 9.23 -10.06
N ARG A 57 2.34 8.29 -10.66
CA ARG A 57 1.76 7.22 -11.48
C ARG A 57 0.86 6.30 -10.67
N LEU A 58 1.31 5.91 -9.48
CA LEU A 58 0.56 5.05 -8.57
C LEU A 58 -0.75 5.70 -8.15
N LEU A 59 -0.71 6.97 -7.73
CA LEU A 59 -1.88 7.72 -7.30
C LEU A 59 -2.82 8.12 -8.44
N ARG A 60 -2.39 8.04 -9.70
CA ARG A 60 -3.23 8.35 -10.88
C ARG A 60 -4.10 7.17 -11.33
N GLN A 61 -3.76 5.94 -10.92
CA GLN A 61 -4.47 4.72 -11.31
C GLN A 61 -5.71 4.41 -10.46
N PHE A 62 -5.91 5.14 -9.37
CA PHE A 62 -7.03 5.01 -8.42
C PHE A 62 -7.79 6.32 -8.33
#